data_AF-A0A349BXG2-F1
#
_entry.id   AF-A0A349BXG2-F1
#
_cell.length_a   1.000
_cell.length_b   1.000
_cell.length_c   1.000
_cell.angle_alpha   90.00
_cell.angle_beta   90.00
_cell.angle_gamma   90.00
#
_symmetry.space_group_name_H-M   'P 1'
#
loop_
_entity.id
_entity.type
_entity.pdbx_description
1 polymer ?
#
loop_
_entity_poly.entity_id
_entity_poly.type
_entity_poly.pdbx_seq_one_letter_code
_entity_poly.pdbx_strand_id
1 'polypeptide(L)'
;SGFLGGRSGNRGRCAGTCRLPFRILDEDGKPALPDGKKKEYYPLSMKDMSVLTILPELMDAGIDSFKIEGRMKKPEYAAGVTAIYRKYIDYFSDWDRDGRKTPWKVDERDLEQLRSLYIRTGIGTGYYHTKNGRGLITIDLPGYAGSDERVLEEVRSRYLDHAPQRPVSGFCRMAAGEPAQLTLLCGGAAVTVSGQTVQPA
;
A
#
# COMPACT_ATOMS: atom_id res chain seq x y z
N SER A 1 8.72 -6.93 26.15
CA SER A 1 9.27 -7.88 25.16
C SER A 1 9.03 -9.31 25.63
N GLY A 2 9.50 -10.34 24.93
CA GLY A 2 9.44 -11.70 25.46
C GLY A 2 10.19 -11.81 26.81
N PHE A 3 11.29 -11.06 26.92
CA PHE A 3 12.09 -10.90 28.14
C PHE A 3 11.39 -10.03 29.19
N LEU A 4 10.94 -8.82 28.80
CA LEU A 4 10.24 -7.88 29.68
C LEU A 4 8.72 -8.13 29.62
N GLY A 5 8.20 -8.94 30.54
CA GLY A 5 6.75 -9.13 30.73
C GLY A 5 6.10 -10.24 29.88
N GLY A 6 6.87 -11.22 29.38
CA GLY A 6 6.33 -12.44 28.74
C GLY A 6 5.62 -12.25 27.40
N ARG A 7 5.73 -11.06 26.81
CA ARG A 7 5.01 -10.63 25.60
C ARG A 7 5.86 -10.85 24.35
N SER A 8 5.89 -12.10 23.86
CA SER A 8 6.65 -12.48 22.67
C SER A 8 6.02 -11.95 21.38
N GLY A 9 6.80 -11.20 20.59
CA GLY A 9 6.38 -10.70 19.27
C GLY A 9 6.10 -11.80 18.26
N ASN A 10 6.87 -12.90 18.32
CA ASN A 10 6.72 -14.07 17.47
C ASN A 10 5.43 -14.85 17.74
N ARG A 11 4.81 -14.64 18.91
CA ARG A 11 3.49 -15.20 19.27
C ARG A 11 2.36 -14.19 19.12
N GLY A 12 2.54 -13.15 18.31
CA GLY A 12 1.56 -12.08 18.12
C GLY A 12 1.45 -11.09 19.28
N ARG A 13 2.05 -11.37 20.46
CA ARG A 13 1.92 -10.58 21.69
C ARG A 13 2.92 -9.42 21.79
N CYS A 14 3.39 -8.88 20.66
CA CYS A 14 4.43 -7.83 20.65
C CYS A 14 4.09 -6.69 21.62
N ALA A 15 5.06 -6.31 22.46
CA ALA A 15 4.92 -5.22 23.42
C ALA A 15 5.32 -3.85 22.83
N GLY A 16 5.77 -3.80 21.58
CA GLY A 16 6.18 -2.56 20.94
C GLY A 16 7.46 -1.95 21.53
N THR A 17 8.38 -2.76 22.07
CA THR A 17 9.62 -2.28 22.70
C THR A 17 10.46 -1.40 21.78
N CYS A 18 10.44 -1.65 20.47
CA CYS A 18 11.09 -0.80 19.46
C CYS A 18 10.53 0.63 19.36
N ARG A 19 9.41 0.92 20.02
CA ARG A 19 8.69 2.20 20.00
C ARG A 19 8.77 2.94 21.34
N LEU A 20 9.38 2.33 22.34
CA LEU A 20 9.50 2.94 23.67
C LEU A 20 10.63 3.97 23.67
N PRO A 21 10.55 4.99 24.53
CA PRO A 21 11.65 5.91 24.74
C PRO A 21 12.80 5.22 25.50
N PHE A 22 14.03 5.54 25.09
CA PHE A 22 15.26 5.07 25.70
C PHE A 22 16.18 6.23 26.06
N ARG A 23 16.96 6.04 27.12
CA ARG A 23 18.19 6.80 27.35
C ARG A 23 19.35 5.96 26.81
N ILE A 24 20.22 6.60 26.04
CA ILE A 24 21.40 5.96 25.48
C ILE A 24 22.57 6.33 26.36
N LEU A 25 23.23 5.33 26.93
CA LEU A 25 24.38 5.49 27.80
C LEU A 25 25.64 4.98 27.09
N ASP A 26 26.80 5.57 27.42
CA ASP A 26 28.12 5.09 27.03
C ASP A 26 28.59 3.96 27.96
N GLU A 27 29.81 3.48 27.75
CA GLU A 27 30.41 2.39 28.52
C GLU A 27 30.61 2.74 30.01
N ASP A 28 30.74 4.03 30.33
CA ASP A 28 30.84 4.54 31.71
C ASP A 28 29.47 4.79 32.36
N GLY A 29 28.37 4.52 31.66
CA GLY A 29 27.01 4.79 32.12
C GLY A 29 26.60 6.27 32.05
N LYS A 30 27.35 7.11 31.35
CA LYS A 30 27.01 8.52 31.11
C LYS A 30 26.17 8.65 29.84
N PRO A 31 25.36 9.71 29.66
CA PRO A 31 24.58 9.88 28.44
C PRO A 31 25.47 9.98 27.19
N ALA A 32 25.26 9.09 26.22
CA ALA A 32 26.07 8.99 25.00
C ALA A 32 25.74 10.05 23.94
N LEU A 33 24.66 10.81 24.12
CA LEU A 33 24.22 11.86 23.20
C LEU A 33 24.19 13.22 23.91
N PRO A 34 24.48 14.33 23.21
CA PRO A 34 24.65 15.67 23.81
C PRO A 34 23.47 16.11 24.70
N ASP A 35 22.24 15.75 24.31
CA ASP A 35 21.01 16.13 25.03
C ASP A 35 20.50 15.04 25.98
N GLY A 36 21.30 14.00 26.25
CA GLY A 36 20.84 12.73 26.82
C GLY A 36 20.32 12.75 28.25
N LYS A 37 20.40 13.88 28.96
CA LYS A 37 19.72 14.07 30.26
C LYS A 37 18.28 14.56 30.16
N LYS A 38 17.88 15.17 29.03
CA LYS A 38 16.56 15.83 28.85
C LYS A 38 15.73 15.28 27.69
N LYS A 39 16.34 14.53 26.75
CA LYS A 39 15.68 14.03 25.54
C LYS A 39 15.52 12.51 25.55
N GLU A 40 14.34 12.04 25.18
CA GLU A 40 14.06 10.63 24.91
C GLU A 40 14.48 10.26 23.48
N TYR A 41 15.04 9.06 23.30
CA TYR A 41 15.46 8.54 21.99
C TYR A 41 14.77 7.23 21.64
N TYR A 42 14.73 6.95 20.35
CA TYR A 42 14.06 5.77 19.78
C TYR A 42 15.03 4.96 18.91
N PRO A 43 16.17 4.49 19.46
CA PRO A 43 17.24 3.84 18.71
C PRO A 43 16.81 2.51 18.06
N LEU A 44 15.66 1.98 18.43
CA LEU A 44 15.11 0.73 17.90
C LEU A 44 13.96 0.96 16.90
N SER A 45 13.56 2.21 16.64
CA SER A 45 12.43 2.54 15.77
C SER A 45 12.88 2.66 14.33
N MET A 46 12.79 1.57 13.57
CA MET A 46 13.08 1.58 12.14
C MET A 46 12.10 2.47 11.35
N LYS A 47 12.62 3.06 10.27
CA LYS A 47 11.81 3.67 9.22
C LYS A 47 10.96 2.61 8.52
N ASP A 48 9.86 3.07 7.92
CA ASP A 48 9.02 2.17 7.13
C ASP A 48 9.74 1.77 5.84
N MET A 49 9.53 0.52 5.42
CA MET A 49 10.12 0.00 4.20
C MET A 49 9.15 0.17 3.04
N SER A 50 9.61 0.80 1.96
CA SER A 50 8.90 0.80 0.67
C SER A 50 9.89 0.47 -0.43
N VAL A 51 9.47 -0.42 -1.33
CA VAL A 51 10.31 -0.88 -2.43
C VAL A 51 9.84 -0.36 -3.78
N LEU A 52 8.82 0.50 -3.81
CA LEU A 52 8.20 0.98 -5.04
C LEU A 52 9.21 1.64 -6.01
N THR A 53 10.17 2.40 -5.49
CA THR A 53 11.21 3.06 -6.28
C THR A 53 12.25 2.10 -6.85
N ILE A 54 12.37 0.90 -6.25
CA ILE A 54 13.33 -0.15 -6.63
C ILE A 54 12.59 -1.39 -7.18
N LEU A 55 11.30 -1.24 -7.50
CA LEU A 55 10.45 -2.33 -7.93
C LEU A 55 11.02 -3.09 -9.14
N PRO A 56 11.62 -2.44 -10.16
CA PRO A 56 12.24 -3.16 -11.28
C PRO A 56 13.34 -4.11 -10.85
N GLU A 57 14.21 -3.71 -9.91
CA GLU A 57 15.29 -4.58 -9.42
C GLU A 57 14.74 -5.86 -8.79
N LEU A 58 13.64 -5.73 -8.07
CA LEU A 58 12.98 -6.85 -7.39
C LEU A 58 12.23 -7.76 -8.37
N MET A 59 11.57 -7.16 -9.37
CA MET A 59 10.89 -7.92 -10.42
C MET A 59 11.90 -8.66 -11.31
N ASP A 60 13.00 -8.03 -11.68
CA ASP A 60 14.10 -8.66 -12.43
C ASP A 60 14.77 -9.79 -11.65
N ALA A 61 14.77 -9.72 -10.31
CA ALA A 61 15.24 -10.79 -9.44
C ALA A 61 14.30 -12.01 -9.37
N GLY A 62 13.14 -11.98 -10.06
CA GLY A 62 12.17 -13.06 -10.08
C GLY A 62 11.25 -13.11 -8.87
N ILE A 63 10.98 -11.97 -8.22
CA ILE A 63 10.00 -11.91 -7.12
C ILE A 63 8.57 -11.95 -7.68
N ASP A 64 7.84 -13.02 -7.36
CA ASP A 64 6.44 -13.20 -7.79
C ASP A 64 5.42 -12.54 -6.87
N SER A 65 5.80 -12.23 -5.62
CA SER A 65 4.87 -11.68 -4.63
C SER A 65 5.48 -10.62 -3.75
N PHE A 66 4.73 -9.53 -3.58
CA PHE A 66 5.04 -8.46 -2.64
C PHE A 66 4.06 -8.51 -1.48
N LYS A 67 4.58 -8.36 -0.26
CA LYS A 67 3.78 -8.41 0.96
C LYS A 67 3.65 -7.01 1.56
N ILE A 68 2.40 -6.60 1.80
CA ILE A 68 2.09 -5.38 2.55
C ILE A 68 1.91 -5.76 4.02
N GLU A 69 2.75 -5.21 4.90
CA GLU A 69 2.68 -5.50 6.33
C GLU A 69 2.08 -4.35 7.14
N GLY A 70 1.21 -4.71 8.09
CA GLY A 70 0.64 -3.76 9.04
C GLY A 70 -0.25 -4.45 10.06
N ARG A 71 -0.27 -3.94 11.29
CA ARG A 71 -1.19 -4.40 12.35
C ARG A 71 -2.15 -3.27 12.67
N MET A 72 -3.44 -3.60 12.80
CA MET A 72 -4.52 -2.65 13.13
C MET A 72 -4.58 -1.45 12.16
N LYS A 73 -4.35 -1.70 10.87
CA LYS A 73 -4.46 -0.67 9.82
C LYS A 73 -5.92 -0.50 9.41
N LYS A 74 -6.32 0.73 9.06
CA LYS A 74 -7.64 0.98 8.48
C LYS A 74 -7.74 0.29 7.10
N PRO A 75 -8.93 -0.13 6.63
CA PRO A 75 -9.10 -0.75 5.31
C PRO A 75 -8.54 0.07 4.14
N GLU A 76 -8.61 1.39 4.24
CA GLU A 76 -8.10 2.34 3.24
C GLU A 76 -6.59 2.22 3.07
N TYR A 77 -5.83 1.95 4.14
CA TYR A 77 -4.40 1.70 4.00
C TYR A 77 -4.13 0.47 3.13
N ALA A 78 -4.85 -0.63 3.38
CA ALA A 78 -4.68 -1.85 2.61
C ALA A 78 -5.09 -1.63 1.14
N ALA A 79 -6.24 -0.99 0.90
CA ALA A 79 -6.73 -0.70 -0.45
C ALA A 79 -5.79 0.25 -1.22
N GLY A 80 -5.41 1.38 -0.61
CA GLY A 80 -4.58 2.40 -1.25
C GLY A 80 -3.16 1.90 -1.56
N VAL A 81 -2.49 1.24 -0.61
CA VAL A 81 -1.16 0.66 -0.86
C VAL A 81 -1.24 -0.43 -1.93
N THR A 82 -2.25 -1.29 -1.88
CA THR A 82 -2.45 -2.34 -2.89
C THR A 82 -2.68 -1.74 -4.27
N ALA A 83 -3.53 -0.71 -4.39
CA ALA A 83 -3.82 -0.06 -5.65
C ALA A 83 -2.57 0.60 -6.27
N ILE A 84 -1.75 1.28 -5.45
CA ILE A 84 -0.50 1.89 -5.92
C ILE A 84 0.49 0.81 -6.36
N TYR A 85 0.72 -0.24 -5.55
CA TYR A 85 1.63 -1.31 -5.97
C TYR A 85 1.13 -2.02 -7.23
N ARG A 86 -0.18 -2.26 -7.36
CA ARG A 86 -0.77 -2.87 -8.58
C ARG A 86 -0.49 -2.01 -9.81
N LYS A 87 -0.75 -0.70 -9.73
CA LYS A 87 -0.45 0.28 -10.79
C LYS A 87 1.00 0.17 -11.26
N TYR A 88 1.96 0.09 -10.34
CA TYR A 88 3.38 0.04 -10.70
C TYR A 88 3.85 -1.34 -11.17
N ILE A 89 3.27 -2.44 -10.70
CA ILE A 89 3.58 -3.77 -11.25
C ILE A 89 3.04 -3.88 -12.69
N ASP A 90 1.85 -3.33 -12.97
CA ASP A 90 1.31 -3.26 -14.33
C ASP A 90 2.19 -2.36 -15.21
N TYR A 91 2.54 -1.18 -14.71
CA TYR A 91 3.45 -0.26 -15.41
C TYR A 91 4.81 -0.89 -15.69
N PHE A 92 5.39 -1.65 -14.76
CA PHE A 92 6.63 -2.40 -15.02
C PHE A 92 6.47 -3.36 -16.20
N SER A 93 5.35 -4.09 -16.26
CA SER A 93 5.09 -5.06 -17.33
C SER A 93 5.01 -4.39 -18.70
N ASP A 94 4.38 -3.22 -18.78
CA ASP A 94 4.32 -2.41 -19.99
C ASP A 94 5.69 -1.81 -20.35
N TRP A 95 6.37 -1.25 -19.36
CA TRP A 95 7.70 -0.65 -19.50
C TRP A 95 8.75 -1.65 -19.98
N ASP A 96 8.71 -2.89 -19.46
CA ASP A 96 9.60 -3.97 -19.86
C ASP A 96 9.30 -4.44 -21.30
N ARG A 97 8.01 -4.67 -21.62
CA ARG A 97 7.57 -5.04 -22.98
C ARG A 97 7.97 -4.01 -24.02
N ASP A 98 7.94 -2.73 -23.68
CA ASP A 98 8.30 -1.63 -24.57
C ASP A 98 9.83 -1.44 -24.72
N GLY A 99 10.64 -2.31 -24.09
CA GLY A 99 12.10 -2.30 -24.17
C GLY A 99 12.76 -1.25 -23.27
N ARG A 100 12.10 -0.87 -22.17
CA ARG A 100 12.66 0.02 -21.13
C ARG A 100 13.18 1.36 -21.67
N LYS A 101 12.48 1.94 -22.63
CA LYS A 101 12.89 3.16 -23.38
C LYS A 101 13.12 4.39 -22.50
N THR A 102 12.49 4.44 -21.33
CA THR A 102 12.63 5.54 -20.36
C THR A 102 13.20 5.01 -19.05
N PRO A 103 13.86 5.85 -18.22
CA PRO A 103 14.21 5.44 -16.86
C PRO A 103 12.94 5.13 -16.04
N TRP A 104 13.05 4.16 -15.14
CA TRP A 104 11.99 3.87 -14.18
C TRP A 104 11.75 5.09 -13.29
N LYS A 105 10.49 5.51 -13.19
CA LYS A 105 10.11 6.63 -12.35
C LYS A 105 8.75 6.38 -11.72
N VAL A 106 8.68 6.60 -10.41
CA VAL A 106 7.44 6.68 -9.66
C VAL A 106 7.00 8.15 -9.66
N ASP A 107 5.72 8.40 -9.96
CA ASP A 107 5.10 9.72 -9.86
C ASP A 107 5.17 10.21 -8.42
N GLU A 108 5.60 11.47 -8.22
CA GLU A 108 5.73 12.05 -6.88
C GLU A 108 4.36 12.11 -6.18
N ARG A 109 3.26 12.27 -6.92
CA ARG A 109 1.90 12.26 -6.36
C ARG A 109 1.55 10.91 -5.73
N ASP A 110 1.99 9.81 -6.35
CA ASP A 110 1.75 8.47 -5.78
C ASP A 110 2.67 8.22 -4.57
N LEU A 111 3.90 8.75 -4.59
CA LEU A 111 4.80 8.71 -3.43
C LEU A 111 4.21 9.51 -2.26
N GLU A 112 3.67 10.70 -2.52
CA GLU A 112 2.95 11.52 -1.56
C GLU A 112 1.71 10.81 -1.03
N GLN A 113 0.90 10.19 -1.90
CA GLN A 113 -0.26 9.40 -1.49
C GLN A 113 0.14 8.24 -0.57
N LEU A 114 1.20 7.48 -0.90
CA LEU A 114 1.74 6.45 -0.01
C LEU A 114 2.19 7.03 1.32
N ARG A 115 2.82 8.21 1.30
CA ARG A 115 3.26 8.91 2.51
C ARG A 115 2.09 9.29 3.41
N SER A 116 1.01 9.77 2.80
CA SER A 116 -0.20 10.20 3.49
C SER A 116 -1.08 9.05 3.98
N LEU A 117 -0.99 7.86 3.37
CA LEU A 117 -1.80 6.71 3.77
C LEU A 117 -1.38 6.14 5.12
N TYR A 118 -0.08 5.90 5.34
CA TYR A 118 0.43 5.52 6.65
C TYR A 118 1.97 5.45 6.74
N ILE A 119 2.64 6.59 6.94
CA ILE A 119 4.05 6.60 7.33
C ILE A 119 4.22 6.96 8.81
N ARG A 120 5.16 6.28 9.46
CA ARG A 120 5.66 6.67 10.77
C ARG A 120 6.39 8.00 10.72
N THR A 121 7.57 7.97 10.12
CA THR A 121 8.53 9.06 10.23
C THR A 121 9.36 9.24 8.96
N GLY A 122 9.60 8.16 8.23
CA GLY A 122 10.29 8.18 6.95
C GLY A 122 10.23 6.82 6.26
N ILE A 123 10.56 6.83 4.97
CA ILE A 123 10.70 5.64 4.14
C ILE A 123 12.19 5.34 3.93
N GLY A 124 12.52 4.06 3.87
CA GLY A 124 13.75 3.57 3.26
C GLY A 124 13.48 2.30 2.43
N THR A 125 14.48 1.87 1.66
CA THR A 125 14.47 0.59 0.95
C THR A 125 14.95 -0.56 1.84
N GLY A 126 14.94 -0.39 3.16
CA GLY A 126 15.44 -1.40 4.10
C GLY A 126 16.91 -1.73 3.85
N TYR A 127 17.23 -3.02 3.82
CA TYR A 127 18.61 -3.49 3.69
C TYR A 127 19.05 -3.75 2.24
N TYR A 128 18.19 -3.49 1.23
CA TYR A 128 18.53 -3.74 -0.18
C TYR A 128 19.75 -2.94 -0.63
N HIS A 129 19.83 -1.66 -0.25
CA HIS A 129 20.90 -0.74 -0.70
C HIS A 129 21.76 -0.18 0.45
N THR A 130 21.50 -0.58 1.69
CA THR A 130 22.21 -0.04 2.87
C THR A 130 22.40 -1.14 3.91
N LYS A 131 23.60 -1.23 4.49
CA LYS A 131 23.91 -2.16 5.59
C LYS A 131 24.18 -1.37 6.86
N ASN A 132 23.35 -1.58 7.89
CA ASN A 132 23.51 -0.99 9.23
C ASN A 132 23.63 0.55 9.25
N GLY A 133 23.05 1.24 8.26
CA GLY A 133 23.13 2.69 8.16
C GLY A 133 22.24 3.39 9.18
N ARG A 134 22.72 4.50 9.76
CA ARG A 134 21.94 5.37 10.65
C ARG A 134 20.62 5.83 10.00
N GLY A 135 20.60 5.92 8.67
CA GLY A 135 19.41 6.27 7.89
C GLY A 135 18.26 5.26 7.95
N LEU A 136 18.45 4.05 8.51
CA LEU A 136 17.40 3.05 8.67
C LEU A 136 16.54 3.26 9.92
N ILE A 137 17.00 4.09 10.86
CA ILE A 137 16.38 4.29 12.18
C ILE A 137 15.89 5.73 12.27
N THR A 138 14.80 5.90 13.00
CA THR A 138 14.32 7.22 13.45
C THR A 138 14.64 7.40 14.92
N ILE A 139 15.69 8.17 15.21
CA ILE A 139 16.20 8.35 16.57
C ILE A 139 15.32 9.31 17.39
N ASP A 140 14.75 10.32 16.76
CA ASP A 140 14.07 11.41 17.47
C ASP A 140 12.56 11.23 17.64
N LEU A 141 11.94 10.31 16.89
CA LEU A 141 10.48 10.13 16.87
C LEU A 141 10.08 8.63 16.90
N PRO A 142 9.19 8.19 17.81
CA PRO A 142 8.66 6.82 17.84
C PRO A 142 7.50 6.59 16.86
N GLY A 143 6.91 7.71 16.45
CA GLY A 143 5.47 7.86 16.33
C GLY A 143 4.97 7.91 14.91
N TYR A 144 3.66 7.78 14.80
CA TYR A 144 2.92 7.85 13.55
C TYR A 144 2.60 9.30 13.19
N ALA A 145 2.84 9.72 11.95
CA ALA A 145 2.53 11.08 11.50
C ALA A 145 1.02 11.35 11.32
N GLY A 146 0.18 10.33 11.48
CA GLY A 146 -1.24 10.42 11.12
C GLY A 146 -1.48 9.98 9.68
N SER A 147 -2.76 9.82 9.32
CA SER A 147 -3.18 9.68 7.93
C SER A 147 -3.80 11.00 7.49
N ASP A 148 -3.69 11.33 6.21
CA ASP A 148 -4.50 12.41 5.64
C ASP A 148 -5.94 11.91 5.43
N GLU A 149 -6.91 12.48 6.14
CA GLU A 149 -8.30 12.05 6.07
C GLU A 149 -8.90 12.22 4.68
N ARG A 150 -8.46 13.22 3.89
CA ARG A 150 -8.92 13.40 2.50
C ARG A 150 -8.47 12.24 1.62
N VAL A 151 -7.23 11.78 1.81
CA VAL A 151 -6.69 10.62 1.09
C VAL A 151 -7.43 9.34 1.49
N LEU A 152 -7.78 9.20 2.77
CA LEU A 152 -8.57 8.07 3.24
C LEU A 152 -9.98 8.07 2.62
N GLU A 153 -10.67 9.21 2.61
CA GLU A 153 -11.99 9.36 1.98
C GLU A 153 -11.94 9.06 0.48
N GLU A 154 -10.93 9.57 -0.24
CA GLU A 154 -10.75 9.28 -1.67
C GLU A 154 -10.57 7.79 -1.92
N VAL A 155 -9.69 7.13 -1.16
CA VAL A 155 -9.45 5.69 -1.27
C VAL A 155 -10.70 4.89 -0.92
N ARG A 156 -11.43 5.30 0.11
CA ARG A 156 -12.69 4.65 0.50
C ARG A 156 -13.73 4.75 -0.61
N SER A 157 -14.00 5.95 -1.11
CA SER A 157 -14.95 6.18 -2.19
C SER A 157 -14.60 5.38 -3.44
N ARG A 158 -13.30 5.32 -3.78
CA ARG A 158 -12.83 4.67 -5.00
C ARG A 158 -12.81 3.14 -4.91
N TYR A 159 -12.48 2.57 -3.76
CA TYR A 159 -12.15 1.14 -3.65
C TYR A 159 -12.98 0.35 -2.64
N LEU A 160 -13.69 1.00 -1.72
CA LEU A 160 -14.36 0.32 -0.60
C LEU A 160 -15.88 0.52 -0.59
N ASP A 161 -16.37 1.70 -0.97
CA ASP A 161 -17.81 2.03 -0.89
C ASP A 161 -18.64 1.32 -1.97
N HIS A 162 -17.99 0.89 -3.06
CA HIS A 162 -18.66 0.26 -4.17
C HIS A 162 -18.11 -1.15 -4.41
N ALA A 163 -19.01 -2.10 -4.62
CA ALA A 163 -18.61 -3.41 -5.10
C ALA A 163 -17.90 -3.28 -6.45
N PRO A 164 -16.88 -4.09 -6.75
CA PRO A 164 -16.22 -4.09 -8.05
C PRO A 164 -17.25 -4.30 -9.16
N GLN A 165 -17.42 -3.29 -10.02
CA GLN A 165 -18.31 -3.37 -11.17
C GLN A 165 -17.50 -3.75 -12.40
N ARG A 166 -18.09 -4.55 -13.28
CA ARG A 166 -17.54 -4.81 -14.61
C ARG A 166 -18.34 -4.02 -15.64
N PRO A 167 -17.68 -3.36 -16.61
CA PRO A 167 -18.40 -2.72 -17.69
C PRO A 167 -19.22 -3.78 -18.44
N VAL A 168 -20.48 -3.45 -18.71
CA VAL A 168 -21.39 -4.27 -19.50
C VAL A 168 -21.77 -3.47 -20.73
N SER A 169 -21.59 -4.06 -21.91
CA SER A 169 -22.07 -3.50 -23.17
C SER A 169 -23.29 -4.31 -23.64
N GLY A 170 -24.13 -3.76 -24.51
CA GLY A 170 -25.29 -4.51 -24.98
C GLY A 170 -26.00 -3.85 -26.14
N PHE A 171 -26.97 -4.55 -26.69
CA PHE A 171 -27.85 -4.05 -27.74
C PHE A 171 -29.28 -4.57 -27.50
N CYS A 172 -30.24 -3.81 -28.02
CA CYS A 172 -31.65 -4.16 -27.97
C CYS A 172 -32.16 -4.41 -29.39
N ARG A 173 -32.94 -5.47 -29.59
CA ARG A 173 -33.66 -5.76 -30.83
C ARG A 173 -35.15 -5.60 -30.57
N MET A 174 -35.79 -4.72 -31.34
CA MET A 174 -37.23 -4.47 -31.27
C MET A 174 -37.81 -4.57 -32.68
N ALA A 175 -38.72 -5.53 -32.89
CA ALA A 175 -39.40 -5.73 -34.17
C ALA A 175 -40.90 -5.94 -33.90
N ALA A 176 -41.76 -5.18 -34.58
CA ALA A 176 -43.21 -5.24 -34.35
C ALA A 176 -43.75 -6.67 -34.54
N GLY A 177 -44.54 -7.15 -33.58
CA GLY A 177 -45.03 -8.53 -33.57
C GLY A 177 -44.06 -9.57 -32.99
N GLU A 178 -42.79 -9.20 -32.73
CA GLU A 178 -41.82 -10.04 -32.01
C GLU A 178 -41.63 -9.54 -30.56
N PRO A 179 -41.26 -10.42 -29.61
CA PRO A 179 -40.81 -10.01 -28.29
C PRO A 179 -39.58 -9.09 -28.37
N ALA A 180 -39.58 -8.00 -27.61
CA ALA A 180 -38.39 -7.15 -27.45
C ALA A 180 -37.26 -7.97 -26.79
N GLN A 181 -36.04 -7.88 -27.32
CA GLN A 181 -34.90 -8.61 -26.79
C GLN A 181 -33.78 -7.66 -26.36
N LEU A 182 -33.30 -7.79 -25.13
CA LEU A 182 -32.11 -7.10 -24.63
C LEU A 182 -30.98 -8.11 -24.46
N THR A 183 -29.85 -7.87 -25.12
CA THR A 183 -28.63 -8.66 -24.98
C THR A 183 -27.59 -7.85 -24.24
N LEU A 184 -27.08 -8.39 -23.14
CA LEU A 184 -25.97 -7.82 -22.36
C LEU A 184 -24.73 -8.72 -22.49
N LEU A 185 -23.57 -8.09 -22.59
CA LEU A 185 -22.26 -8.69 -22.83
C LEU A 185 -21.31 -8.24 -21.70
N CYS A 186 -20.65 -9.19 -21.05
CA CYS A 186 -19.64 -8.91 -20.02
C CYS A 186 -18.52 -9.96 -20.10
N GLY A 187 -17.32 -9.53 -20.52
CA GLY A 187 -16.20 -10.45 -20.80
C GLY A 187 -16.58 -11.44 -21.91
N GLY A 188 -16.45 -12.75 -21.65
CA GLY A 188 -16.85 -13.81 -22.58
C GLY A 188 -18.29 -14.30 -22.43
N ALA A 189 -19.10 -13.68 -21.56
CA ALA A 189 -20.48 -14.08 -21.30
C ALA A 189 -21.48 -13.16 -22.02
N ALA A 190 -22.56 -13.75 -22.52
CA ALA A 190 -23.70 -13.05 -23.12
C ALA A 190 -25.00 -13.55 -22.50
N VAL A 191 -25.89 -12.63 -22.11
CA VAL A 191 -27.22 -12.95 -21.58
C VAL A 191 -28.25 -12.19 -22.40
N THR A 192 -29.25 -12.91 -22.92
CA THR A 192 -30.38 -12.32 -23.63
C THR A 192 -31.65 -12.54 -22.82
N VAL A 193 -32.41 -11.47 -22.61
CA VAL A 193 -33.75 -11.52 -22.00
C VAL A 193 -34.80 -11.09 -23.01
N SER A 194 -35.95 -11.76 -23.01
CA SER A 194 -37.10 -11.41 -23.84
C SER A 194 -38.16 -10.71 -22.99
N GLY A 195 -38.69 -9.60 -23.48
CA GLY A 195 -39.73 -8.80 -22.86
C GLY A 195 -41.07 -8.93 -23.59
N GLN A 196 -41.88 -7.88 -23.51
CA GLN A 196 -43.18 -7.82 -24.19
C GLN A 196 -43.05 -7.76 -25.71
N THR A 197 -44.09 -8.19 -26.42
CA THR A 197 -44.22 -8.05 -27.87
C THR A 197 -44.25 -6.58 -28.26
N VAL A 198 -43.39 -6.19 -29.21
CA VAL A 198 -43.29 -4.82 -29.69
C VAL A 198 -44.54 -4.45 -30.48
N GLN A 199 -45.16 -3.32 -30.13
CA GLN A 199 -46.32 -2.79 -30.85
C GLN A 199 -45.88 -1.98 -32.09
N PRO A 200 -46.70 -1.95 -33.15
CA PRO A 200 -46.50 -1.02 -34.26
C PRO A 200 -46.50 0.44 -33.77
N ALA A 201 -45.74 1.29 -34.46
CA ALA A 201 -45.70 2.73 -34.19
C ALA A 201 -47.00 3.43 -34.61
#